data_AF-A0A9E4CLI8-F1
#
_entry.id   AF-A0A9E4CLI8-F1
#
_cell.length_a   1.000
_cell.length_b   1.000
_cell.length_c   1.000
_cell.angle_alpha   90.00
_cell.angle_beta   90.00
_cell.angle_gamma   90.00
#
_symmetry.space_group_name_H-M   'P 1'
#
loop_
_entity.id
_entity.type
_entity.pdbx_description
1 polymer ?
#
loop_
_entity_poly.entity_id
_entity_poly.type
_entity_poly.pdbx_seq_one_letter_code
_entity_poly.pdbx_strand_id
1 'polypeptide(L)' 'GTDGTDGPTDAAGAVFGPAIWEQIRAKQFDPRAFLADNDAYHFFEPAGGLLKTGPTGTNVMDIGIVLLPG' A
#
# COMPACT_ATOMS: atom_id res chain seq x y z
N GLY A 1 4.11 1.13 -8.74
CA GLY A 1 4.70 0.93 -10.07
C GLY A 1 3.86 0.04 -10.96
N THR A 2 3.61 0.50 -12.20
CA THR A 2 3.08 -0.38 -13.26
C THR A 2 4.03 -1.51 -13.68
N ASP A 3 5.30 -1.44 -13.26
CA ASP A 3 6.31 -2.51 -13.37
C ASP A 3 6.10 -3.67 -12.39
N GLY A 4 5.18 -3.52 -11.43
CA GLY A 4 4.89 -4.52 -10.41
C GLY A 4 5.69 -4.35 -9.13
N THR A 5 6.47 -3.27 -9.00
CA THR A 5 7.27 -2.94 -7.83
C THR A 5 7.03 -1.50 -7.36
N ASP A 6 7.29 -1.23 -6.09
CA ASP A 6 7.25 0.08 -5.46
C ASP A 6 8.39 0.15 -4.44
N GLY A 7 9.37 1.03 -4.69
CA GLY A 7 10.63 1.03 -3.96
C GLY A 7 11.35 -0.33 -4.00
N PRO A 8 12.20 -0.64 -2.99
CA PRO A 8 12.91 -1.91 -2.89
C PRO A 8 12.03 -3.01 -2.26
N THR A 9 10.80 -3.20 -2.74
CA THR A 9 9.82 -4.15 -2.18
C THR A 9 9.25 -5.10 -3.23
N ASP A 10 8.51 -6.11 -2.79
CA ASP A 10 7.79 -7.05 -3.66
C ASP A 10 6.34 -6.62 -3.97
N ALA A 11 5.93 -5.43 -3.52
CA ALA A 11 4.62 -4.87 -3.76
C ALA A 11 4.68 -3.87 -4.91
N ALA A 12 3.62 -3.78 -5.71
CA ALA A 12 3.42 -2.76 -6.75
C ALA A 12 2.91 -1.43 -6.18
N GLY A 13 2.56 -1.40 -4.89
CA GLY A 13 1.97 -0.29 -4.16
C GLY A 13 1.03 -0.81 -3.06
N ALA A 14 0.07 0.01 -2.64
CA ALA A 14 -0.90 -0.34 -1.62
C ALA A 14 -2.32 0.11 -1.98
N VAL A 15 -3.30 -0.56 -1.39
CA VAL A 15 -4.71 -0.17 -1.38
C VAL A 15 -5.13 0.25 0.03
N PHE A 16 -6.01 1.24 0.11
CA PHE A 16 -6.56 1.72 1.37
C PHE A 16 -8.07 1.86 1.30
N GLY A 17 -8.74 1.53 2.40
CA GLY A 17 -10.19 1.60 2.51
C GLY A 17 -10.66 1.22 3.92
N PRO A 18 -11.99 1.21 4.17
CA PRO A 18 -12.55 0.99 5.50
C PRO A 18 -12.07 -0.29 6.18
N ALA A 19 -12.02 -1.43 5.47
CA ALA A 19 -11.58 -2.71 6.02
C ALA A 19 -10.10 -2.68 6.45
N ILE A 20 -9.22 -2.07 5.64
CA ILE A 20 -7.79 -1.90 5.97
C ILE A 20 -7.64 -0.97 7.18
N TRP A 21 -8.42 0.11 7.24
CA TRP A 21 -8.41 1.04 8.37
C TRP A 21 -8.85 0.37 9.69
N GLU A 22 -9.84 -0.52 9.65
CA GLU A 22 -10.22 -1.32 10.81
C GLU A 22 -9.08 -2.21 11.31
N GLN A 23 -8.35 -2.88 10.40
CA GLN A 23 -7.18 -3.70 10.75
C GLN A 23 -6.05 -2.86 11.36
N ILE A 24 -5.76 -1.69 10.80
CA ILE A 24 -4.75 -0.75 11.33
C ILE A 24 -5.12 -0.31 12.75
N ARG A 25 -6.39 0.06 12.99
CA ARG A 25 -6.86 0.47 14.32
C ARG A 25 -6.80 -0.67 15.33
N ALA A 26 -7.17 -1.88 14.93
CA ALA A 26 -7.10 -3.06 15.81
C ALA A 26 -5.67 -3.37 16.26
N LYS A 27 -4.67 -3.03 15.44
CA LYS A 27 -3.24 -3.18 15.76
C LYS A 27 -2.64 -2.00 16.52
N GLN A 28 -3.40 -0.94 16.75
CA GLN A 28 -2.97 0.27 17.44
C GLN A 28 -1.74 0.94 16.81
N PHE A 29 -1.61 0.85 15.48
CA PHE A 29 -0.51 1.49 14.76
C PHE A 29 -0.68 3.02 14.77
N ASP A 30 0.43 3.74 14.89
CA ASP A 30 0.48 5.19 14.66
C ASP A 30 0.92 5.48 13.22
N PRO A 31 0.01 5.89 12.31
CA PRO A 31 0.37 6.17 10.92
C PRO A 31 1.44 7.25 10.77
N ARG A 32 1.55 8.19 11.73
CA ARG A 32 2.55 9.25 11.66
C ARG A 32 3.96 8.75 11.91
N ALA A 33 4.12 7.77 12.81
CA ALA A 33 5.42 7.15 13.08
C ALA A 33 5.95 6.45 11.82
N PHE A 34 5.13 5.57 11.21
CA PHE A 34 5.52 4.87 9.97
C PHE A 34 5.81 5.85 8.82
N LEU A 35 5.04 6.94 8.70
CA LEU A 35 5.31 7.96 7.68
C LEU A 35 6.63 8.69 7.93
N ALA A 36 6.94 9.05 9.18
CA ALA A 36 8.18 9.72 9.54
C ALA A 36 9.42 8.84 9.27
N ASP A 37 9.26 7.52 9.42
CA ASP A 37 10.30 6.53 9.19
C ASP A 37 10.39 6.05 7.72
N ASN A 38 9.56 6.61 6.81
CA ASN A 38 9.41 6.16 5.42
C ASN A 38 9.07 4.66 5.30
N ASP A 39 8.33 4.12 6.27
CA ASP A 39 8.05 2.70 6.40
C ASP A 39 6.58 2.34 6.07
N ALA A 40 6.13 2.75 4.89
CA ALA A 40 4.77 2.45 4.44
C ALA A 40 4.54 0.95 4.22
N TYR A 41 5.57 0.20 3.82
CA TYR A 41 5.45 -1.24 3.55
C TYR A 41 4.99 -2.00 4.80
N HIS A 42 5.67 -1.83 5.94
CA HIS A 42 5.29 -2.52 7.19
C HIS A 42 4.03 -1.95 7.84
N PHE A 43 3.61 -0.74 7.47
CA PHE A 43 2.31 -0.21 7.87
C PHE A 43 1.15 -0.99 7.20
N PHE A 44 1.24 -1.24 5.90
CA PHE A 44 0.17 -1.89 5.13
C PHE A 44 0.23 -3.42 5.14
N GLU A 45 1.41 -4.03 5.28
CA GLU A 45 1.60 -5.49 5.27
C GLU A 45 0.68 -6.24 6.25
N PRO A 46 0.69 -5.94 7.56
CA PRO A 46 -0.10 -6.70 8.52
C PRO A 46 -1.60 -6.39 8.41
N ALA A 47 -1.97 -5.28 7.75
CA ALA A 47 -3.35 -4.90 7.50
C ALA A 47 -3.91 -5.51 6.20
N GLY A 48 -3.09 -6.22 5.41
CA GLY A 48 -3.48 -6.78 4.11
C GLY A 48 -3.65 -5.73 3.01
N GLY A 49 -3.03 -4.56 3.15
CA GLY A 49 -3.16 -3.45 2.22
C GLY A 49 -2.18 -3.47 1.04
N LEU A 50 -1.22 -4.40 1.00
CA LEU A 50 -0.23 -4.45 -0.08
C LEU A 50 -0.85 -4.99 -1.38
N LEU A 51 -0.58 -4.30 -2.49
CA LEU A 51 -0.94 -4.76 -3.83
C LEU A 51 0.25 -5.50 -4.44
N LYS A 52 0.18 -6.82 -4.55
CA LYS A 52 1.25 -7.66 -5.12
C LYS A 52 0.81 -8.26 -6.45
N THR A 53 1.31 -7.72 -7.56
CA THR A 53 1.04 -8.24 -8.92
C THR A 53 2.11 -9.21 -9.42
N GLY A 54 3.30 -9.16 -8.83
CA GLY A 54 4.51 -9.71 -9.45
C GLY A 54 5.01 -8.81 -10.61
N PRO A 55 6.15 -9.16 -11.23
CA PRO A 55 6.73 -8.39 -12.32
C PRO A 55 5.79 -8.39 -13.54
N THR A 56 5.44 -7.21 -14.03
CA THR A 56 4.49 -7.07 -15.15
C THR A 56 5.16 -7.12 -16.52
N GLY A 57 6.47 -6.87 -16.58
CA GLY A 57 7.26 -6.84 -17.82
C GLY A 57 7.13 -5.55 -18.64
N THR A 58 6.51 -4.50 -18.09
CA THR A 58 6.38 -3.18 -18.72
C THR A 58 6.47 -2.07 -17.67
N ASN A 59 6.78 -0.84 -18.06
CA ASN A 59 6.77 0.30 -17.12
C ASN A 59 6.23 1.56 -17.81
N VAL A 60 5.10 2.06 -17.31
CA VAL A 60 4.46 3.32 -17.70
C VAL A 60 4.24 4.24 -16.49
N MET A 61 5.16 4.21 -15.52
CA MET A 61 5.14 4.94 -14.24
C MET A 61 4.04 4.44 -13.29
N ASP A 62 3.36 5.35 -12.58
CA ASP A 62 2.42 5.04 -11.50
C ASP A 62 0.98 5.45 -11.85
N ILE A 63 0.02 4.74 -11.27
CA ILE A 63 -1.41 5.00 -11.40
C ILE A 63 -2.02 5.13 -10.00
N GLY A 64 -2.73 6.22 -9.75
CA GLY A 64 -3.53 6.43 -8.54
C GLY A 64 -5.02 6.39 -8.87
N ILE A 65 -5.80 5.65 -8.08
CA ILE A 65 -7.25 5.51 -8.25
C ILE A 65 -7.93 5.88 -6.92
N VAL A 66 -8.94 6.75 -6.99
CA VAL A 66 -9.82 7.09 -5.86
C VAL A 66 -11.24 6.75 -6.25
N LEU A 67 -11.89 5.88 -5.47
CA LEU A 67 -13.30 5.53 -5.64
C LEU A 67 -14.15 6.28 -4.60
N LEU A 68 -15.17 6.98 -5.07
CA LEU A 68 -16.14 7.68 -4.21
C LEU A 68 -17.46 6.88 -4.18
N PRO A 69 -18.20 6.88 -3.05
CA PRO A 69 -19.55 6.34 -3.02
C PRO A 69 -20.46 7.12 -3.98
N GLY A 70 -21.43 6.42 -4.57
CA GLY A 70 -22.47 7.02 -5.41
C GLY A 70 -23.57 7.71 -4.63
#